data_AF-A0A1Q9NAJ5-F1
#
_entry.id   AF-A0A1Q9NAJ5-F1
#
_cell.length_a   1.000
_cell.length_b   1.000
_cell.length_c   1.000
_cell.angle_alpha   90.00
_cell.angle_beta   90.00
_cell.angle_gamma   90.00
#
_symmetry.space_group_name_H-M   'P 1'
#
loop_
_entity.id
_entity.type
_entity.pdbx_description
1 polymer ?
#
loop_
_entity_poly.entity_id
_entity_poly.type
_entity_poly.pdbx_seq_one_letter_code
_entity_poly.pdbx_strand_id
1 'polypeptide(L)'
;MSLQEVNDFWQEGNLDEALVSVENIDEDVRIEGNIIKSNILRSKGKYKMALKLAEDALQESRAKQNKLLELEALLSKTYLLMRPDKIEVTTSSIEDIEELFEELKDLEEEKFKELLSTLLIIKGSTANDIGNFTDSLDFYNQ
;
A
#
# COMPACT_ATOMS: atom_id res chain seq x y z
N MET A 1 1.61 -20.25 8.06
CA MET A 1 2.95 -19.64 7.87
C MET A 1 2.94 -18.23 8.44
N SER A 2 4.11 -17.63 8.72
CA SER A 2 4.19 -16.28 9.29
C SER A 2 4.25 -15.21 8.20
N LEU A 3 3.87 -13.97 8.51
CA LEU A 3 4.04 -12.83 7.59
C LEU A 3 5.53 -12.53 7.32
N GLN A 4 6.41 -12.87 8.26
CA GLN A 4 7.86 -12.73 8.08
C GLN A 4 8.37 -13.57 6.92
N GLU A 5 7.94 -14.83 6.86
CA GLU A 5 8.35 -15.77 5.80
C GLU A 5 7.88 -15.29 4.41
N VAL A 6 6.70 -14.68 4.33
CA VAL A 6 6.21 -14.06 3.08
C VAL A 6 7.10 -12.88 2.67
N ASN A 7 7.47 -12.02 3.63
CA ASN A 7 8.34 -10.88 3.37
C ASN A 7 9.73 -11.30 2.93
N ASP A 8 10.30 -12.35 3.52
CA ASP A 8 11.63 -12.86 3.16
C ASP A 8 11.64 -13.30 1.68
N PHE A 9 10.67 -14.11 1.25
CA PHE A 9 10.54 -14.51 -0.16
C PHE A 9 10.35 -13.32 -1.10
N TRP A 10 9.56 -12.31 -0.68
CA TRP A 10 9.33 -11.14 -1.51
C TRP A 10 10.61 -10.30 -1.70
N GLN A 11 11.37 -10.06 -0.62
CA GLN A 11 12.63 -9.31 -0.67
C GLN A 11 13.70 -10.02 -1.52
N GLU A 12 13.69 -11.35 -1.52
CA GLU A 12 14.56 -12.17 -2.38
C GLU A 12 14.13 -12.22 -3.85
N GLY A 13 12.96 -11.67 -4.18
CA GLY A 13 12.39 -11.71 -5.53
C GLY A 13 11.70 -13.04 -5.89
N ASN A 14 11.54 -13.94 -4.91
CA ASN A 14 10.88 -15.24 -5.04
C ASN A 14 9.35 -15.07 -4.98
N LEU A 15 8.80 -14.40 -6.00
CA LEU A 15 7.39 -13.96 -6.00
C LEU A 15 6.36 -15.10 -6.09
N ASP A 16 6.73 -16.28 -6.60
CA ASP A 16 5.84 -17.45 -6.62
C ASP A 16 5.77 -18.09 -5.22
N GLU A 17 6.92 -18.22 -4.55
CA GLU A 17 7.02 -18.70 -3.17
C GLU A 17 6.31 -17.76 -2.20
N ALA A 18 6.51 -16.44 -2.34
CA ALA A 18 5.79 -15.45 -1.54
C ALA A 18 4.27 -15.57 -1.71
N LEU A 19 3.79 -15.84 -2.93
CA LEU A 19 2.37 -16.02 -3.23
C LEU A 19 1.80 -17.31 -2.63
N VAL A 20 2.53 -18.41 -2.70
CA VAL A 20 2.13 -19.67 -2.04
C VAL A 20 2.11 -19.48 -0.53
N SER A 21 3.10 -18.77 0.03
CA SER A 21 3.21 -18.53 1.46
C SER A 21 2.05 -17.68 1.99
N VAL A 22 1.65 -16.64 1.26
CA VAL A 22 0.53 -15.77 1.66
C VAL A 22 -0.84 -16.45 1.53
N GLU A 23 -0.96 -17.51 0.73
CA GLU A 23 -2.22 -18.27 0.60
C GLU A 23 -2.50 -19.21 1.78
N ASN A 24 -1.50 -19.46 2.62
CA ASN A 24 -1.59 -20.37 3.77
C ASN A 24 -1.34 -19.65 5.11
N ILE A 25 -1.59 -18.34 5.16
CA ILE A 25 -1.60 -17.56 6.40
C ILE A 25 -2.89 -17.82 7.18
N ASP A 26 -2.84 -17.52 8.48
CA ASP A 26 -3.99 -17.65 9.36
C ASP A 26 -5.10 -16.64 8.98
N GLU A 27 -6.35 -17.04 9.22
CA GLU A 27 -7.54 -16.20 9.01
C GLU A 27 -7.49 -14.93 9.87
N ASP A 28 -6.84 -15.01 11.04
CA ASP A 28 -6.66 -13.89 11.96
C ASP A 28 -5.83 -12.74 11.37
N VAL A 29 -4.95 -13.03 10.41
CA VAL A 29 -4.09 -12.05 9.69
C VAL A 29 -4.50 -11.90 8.23
N ARG A 30 -5.74 -12.26 7.88
CA ARG A 30 -6.24 -12.25 6.50
C ARG A 30 -6.16 -10.88 5.83
N ILE A 31 -6.37 -9.79 6.58
CA ILE A 31 -6.36 -8.43 6.01
C ILE A 31 -4.94 -8.06 5.58
N GLU A 32 -3.97 -8.20 6.49
CA GLU A 32 -2.53 -8.05 6.23
C GLU A 32 -2.11 -8.92 5.04
N GLY A 33 -2.56 -10.18 5.05
CA GLY A 33 -2.37 -11.12 3.97
C GLY A 33 -2.83 -10.63 2.61
N ASN A 34 -4.06 -10.11 2.54
CA ASN A 34 -4.62 -9.57 1.30
C ASN A 34 -3.85 -8.35 0.81
N ILE A 35 -3.36 -7.49 1.71
CA ILE A 35 -2.50 -6.34 1.37
C ILE A 35 -1.18 -6.82 0.77
N ILE A 36 -0.51 -7.79 1.41
CA ILE A 36 0.75 -8.35 0.91
C ILE A 36 0.54 -9.07 -0.43
N LYS A 37 -0.52 -9.89 -0.53
CA LYS A 37 -0.90 -10.59 -1.75
C LYS A 37 -1.18 -9.61 -2.90
N SER A 38 -1.87 -8.49 -2.61
CA SER A 38 -2.07 -7.40 -3.56
C SER A 38 -0.73 -6.88 -4.09
N ASN A 39 0.23 -6.60 -3.20
CA ASN A 39 1.53 -6.05 -3.57
C ASN A 39 2.39 -7.05 -4.39
N ILE A 40 2.35 -8.34 -4.05
CA ILE A 40 3.01 -9.40 -4.83
C ILE A 40 2.37 -9.50 -6.22
N LEU A 41 1.04 -9.53 -6.30
CA LEU A 41 0.33 -9.61 -7.58
C LEU A 41 0.57 -8.37 -8.46
N ARG A 42 0.67 -7.17 -7.87
CA ARG A 42 1.10 -5.96 -8.56
C ARG A 42 2.48 -6.14 -9.18
N SER A 43 3.44 -6.64 -8.41
CA SER A 43 4.81 -6.91 -8.88
C SER A 43 4.86 -7.92 -10.02
N LYS A 44 3.91 -8.87 -10.06
CA LYS A 44 3.72 -9.83 -11.16
C LYS A 44 2.86 -9.31 -12.33
N GLY A 45 2.48 -8.02 -12.32
CA GLY A 45 1.66 -7.39 -13.36
C GLY A 45 0.17 -7.78 -13.36
N LYS A 46 -0.32 -8.43 -12.29
CA LYS A 46 -1.73 -8.88 -12.14
C LYS A 46 -2.60 -7.77 -11.54
N TYR A 47 -2.57 -6.58 -12.13
CA TYR A 47 -3.15 -5.35 -11.55
C TYR A 47 -4.63 -5.44 -11.18
N LYS A 48 -5.47 -6.12 -11.99
CA LYS A 48 -6.90 -6.26 -11.70
C LYS A 48 -7.14 -7.07 -10.42
N MET A 49 -6.39 -8.15 -10.23
CA MET A 49 -6.51 -9.00 -9.03
C MET A 49 -5.93 -8.28 -7.81
N ALA A 50 -4.79 -7.61 -7.98
CA ALA A 50 -4.19 -6.80 -6.92
C ALA A 50 -5.16 -5.71 -6.42
N LEU A 51 -5.78 -4.96 -7.35
CA LEU A 51 -6.71 -3.90 -6.99
C LEU A 51 -7.91 -4.44 -6.21
N LYS A 52 -8.47 -5.58 -6.65
CA LYS A 52 -9.59 -6.20 -5.96
C LYS A 52 -9.23 -6.58 -4.51
N LEU A 53 -8.05 -7.16 -4.29
CA LEU A 53 -7.58 -7.52 -2.95
C LEU A 53 -7.35 -6.28 -2.06
N ALA A 54 -6.78 -5.21 -2.61
CA ALA A 54 -6.60 -3.96 -1.87
C ALA A 54 -7.95 -3.32 -1.49
N GLU A 55 -8.94 -3.37 -2.39
CA GLU A 55 -10.30 -2.88 -2.11
C GLU A 55 -11.00 -3.72 -1.04
N ASP A 56 -10.88 -5.05 -1.11
CA ASP A 56 -11.45 -5.95 -0.11
C ASP A 56 -10.80 -5.75 1.26
N ALA A 57 -9.47 -5.65 1.31
CA ALA A 57 -8.73 -5.35 2.54
C ALA A 57 -9.12 -4.00 3.15
N LEU A 58 -9.32 -2.96 2.32
CA LEU A 58 -9.75 -1.64 2.76
C LEU A 58 -11.17 -1.67 3.34
N GLN A 59 -12.08 -2.39 2.70
CA GLN A 59 -13.44 -2.54 3.21
C GLN A 59 -13.45 -3.27 4.56
N GLU A 60 -12.66 -4.33 4.68
CA GLU A 60 -12.56 -5.12 5.91
C GLU A 60 -11.88 -4.36 7.06
N SER A 61 -10.80 -3.62 6.79
CA SER A 61 -10.10 -2.84 7.83
C SER A 61 -10.98 -1.72 8.38
N ARG A 62 -11.74 -1.03 7.52
CA ARG A 62 -12.77 -0.05 7.92
C ARG A 62 -13.87 -0.68 8.77
N ALA A 63 -14.38 -1.84 8.36
CA ALA A 63 -15.42 -2.54 9.12
C ALA A 63 -14.93 -2.96 10.52
N LYS A 64 -13.64 -3.32 10.64
CA LYS A 64 -12.98 -3.63 11.92
C LYS A 64 -12.48 -2.39 12.68
N GLN A 65 -12.60 -1.19 12.11
CA GLN A 65 -12.07 0.07 12.64
C GLN A 65 -10.57 0.00 12.95
N ASN A 66 -9.80 -0.77 12.16
CA ASN A 66 -8.36 -0.86 12.31
C ASN A 66 -7.68 0.16 11.39
N LYS A 67 -7.36 1.34 11.93
CA LYS A 67 -6.80 2.47 11.19
C LYS A 67 -5.44 2.18 10.55
N LEU A 68 -4.60 1.36 11.18
CA LEU A 68 -3.30 0.99 10.62
C LEU A 68 -3.48 0.14 9.35
N LEU A 69 -4.35 -0.87 9.41
CA LEU A 69 -4.65 -1.69 8.23
C LEU A 69 -5.46 -0.93 7.18
N GLU A 70 -6.25 0.05 7.59
CA GLU A 70 -6.91 0.98 6.67
C GLU A 70 -5.88 1.77 5.88
N LEU A 71 -4.90 2.37 6.56
CA LEU A 71 -3.80 3.11 5.95
C LEU A 71 -3.00 2.23 4.97
N GLU A 72 -2.61 1.01 5.39
CA GLU A 72 -1.87 0.08 4.53
C GLU A 72 -2.64 -0.32 3.27
N ALA A 73 -3.93 -0.66 3.42
CA ALA A 73 -4.78 -1.03 2.30
C ALA A 73 -5.00 0.16 1.36
N LEU A 74 -5.17 1.36 1.91
CA LEU A 74 -5.37 2.59 1.14
C LEU A 74 -4.11 2.96 0.35
N LEU A 75 -2.91 2.84 0.94
CA LEU A 75 -1.63 2.99 0.24
C LEU A 75 -1.50 2.00 -0.92
N SER A 76 -1.77 0.71 -0.68
CA SER A 76 -1.71 -0.33 -1.72
C SER A 76 -2.67 -0.05 -2.88
N LYS A 77 -3.93 0.30 -2.55
CA LYS A 77 -4.95 0.67 -3.54
C LYS A 77 -4.54 1.91 -4.33
N THR A 78 -4.06 2.95 -3.65
CA THR A 78 -3.67 4.22 -4.29
C THR A 78 -2.55 3.98 -5.28
N TYR A 79 -1.52 3.21 -4.90
CA TYR A 79 -0.44 2.84 -5.79
C TYR A 79 -0.92 2.15 -7.07
N LEU A 80 -1.91 1.25 -6.97
CA LEU A 80 -2.49 0.55 -8.13
C LEU A 80 -3.36 1.44 -9.03
N LEU A 81 -3.82 2.58 -8.52
CA LEU A 81 -4.64 3.54 -9.23
C LEU A 81 -3.85 4.69 -9.84
N MET A 82 -2.58 4.87 -9.45
CA MET A 82 -1.68 5.89 -9.99
C MET A 82 -1.51 5.75 -11.50
N ARG A 83 -2.29 6.54 -12.22
CA ARG A 83 -2.25 6.65 -13.68
C ARG A 83 -2.67 8.06 -14.07
N PRO A 84 -2.14 8.62 -15.17
CA PRO A 84 -2.50 9.96 -15.61
C PRO A 84 -4.01 10.16 -15.83
N ASP A 85 -4.75 9.13 -16.25
CA ASP A 85 -6.20 9.18 -16.48
C ASP A 85 -7.04 9.16 -15.18
N LYS A 86 -6.41 8.97 -14.02
CA LYS A 86 -7.07 8.83 -12.72
C LYS A 86 -6.56 9.82 -11.67
N ILE A 87 -5.97 10.93 -12.10
CA ILE A 87 -5.28 11.85 -11.20
C ILE A 87 -6.17 12.36 -10.05
N GLU A 88 -7.42 12.72 -10.32
CA GLU A 88 -8.36 13.19 -9.29
C GLU A 88 -8.63 12.12 -8.23
N VAL A 89 -8.74 10.85 -8.65
CA VAL A 89 -8.94 9.71 -7.74
C VAL A 89 -7.70 9.50 -6.88
N THR A 90 -6.51 9.60 -7.48
CA THR A 90 -5.24 9.48 -6.75
C THR A 90 -5.06 10.62 -5.76
N THR A 91 -5.29 11.86 -6.15
CA THR A 91 -5.20 13.03 -5.27
C THR A 91 -6.16 12.93 -4.08
N SER A 92 -7.43 12.61 -4.33
CA SER A 92 -8.39 12.39 -3.24
C SER A 92 -7.97 11.25 -2.30
N SER A 93 -7.37 10.17 -2.84
CA SER A 93 -6.87 9.08 -1.98
C SER A 93 -5.64 9.50 -1.16
N ILE A 94 -4.81 10.41 -1.67
CA ILE A 94 -3.67 10.98 -0.91
C ILE A 94 -4.18 11.80 0.28
N GLU A 95 -5.23 12.61 0.09
CA GLU A 95 -5.84 13.39 1.17
C GLU A 95 -6.37 12.48 2.30
N ASP A 96 -7.10 11.40 1.93
CA ASP A 96 -7.58 10.39 2.89
C ASP A 96 -6.40 9.72 3.65
N ILE A 97 -5.29 9.46 2.96
CA ILE A 97 -4.09 8.87 3.57
C ILE A 97 -3.45 9.86 4.57
N GLU A 98 -3.31 11.12 4.19
CA GLU A 98 -2.72 12.17 5.04
C GLU A 98 -3.53 12.38 6.33
N GLU A 99 -4.86 12.34 6.25
CA GLU A 99 -5.72 12.39 7.44
C GLU A 99 -5.45 11.22 8.38
N LEU A 100 -5.36 9.98 7.86
CA LEU A 100 -5.03 8.81 8.67
C LEU A 100 -3.63 8.90 9.29
N PHE A 101 -2.65 9.47 8.58
CA PHE A 101 -1.32 9.68 9.14
C PHE A 101 -1.34 10.60 10.36
N GLU A 102 -2.11 11.69 10.32
CA GLU A 102 -2.26 12.60 11.47
C GLU A 102 -2.91 11.93 12.68
N GLU A 103 -3.87 11.03 12.44
CA GLU A 103 -4.50 10.24 13.50
C GLU A 103 -3.58 9.18 14.11
N LEU A 104 -2.59 8.71 13.33
CA LEU A 104 -1.70 7.60 13.68
C LEU A 104 -0.28 8.04 14.05
N LYS A 105 -0.01 9.34 14.14
CA LYS A 105 1.34 9.91 14.35
C LYS A 105 2.10 9.42 15.59
N ASP A 106 1.40 8.86 16.56
CA ASP A 106 1.97 8.34 17.80
C ASP A 106 2.31 6.83 17.74
N LEU A 107 2.09 6.17 16.59
CA LEU A 107 2.46 4.76 16.38
C LEU A 107 3.99 4.54 16.35
N GLU A 108 4.41 3.28 16.55
CA GLU A 108 5.82 2.87 16.52
C GLU A 108 6.58 3.41 15.29
N GLU A 109 7.75 3.99 15.57
CA GLU A 109 8.47 4.86 14.65
C GLU A 109 8.90 4.16 13.36
N GLU A 110 9.23 2.87 13.41
CA GLU A 110 9.80 2.14 12.26
C GLU A 110 8.74 1.83 11.20
N LYS A 111 7.62 1.21 11.60
CA LYS A 111 6.54 0.89 10.68
C LYS A 111 5.93 2.16 10.08
N PHE A 112 5.80 3.20 10.90
CA PHE A 112 5.28 4.49 10.43
C PHE A 112 6.19 5.13 9.37
N LYS A 113 7.52 5.03 9.51
CA LYS A 113 8.49 5.49 8.50
C LYS A 113 8.37 4.74 7.17
N GLU A 114 8.15 3.44 7.19
CA GLU A 114 7.95 2.64 5.97
C GLU A 114 6.70 3.09 5.20
N LEU A 115 5.60 3.31 5.92
CA LEU A 115 4.35 3.77 5.33
C LEU A 115 4.49 5.20 4.81
N LEU A 116 5.16 6.08 5.56
CA LEU A 116 5.44 7.45 5.14
C LEU A 116 6.28 7.49 3.87
N SER A 117 7.31 6.65 3.78
CA SER A 117 8.12 6.51 2.56
C SER A 117 7.28 6.10 1.36
N THR A 118 6.31 5.21 1.57
CA THR A 118 5.36 4.79 0.51
C THR A 118 4.48 5.96 0.07
N LEU A 119 3.96 6.75 1.02
CA LEU A 119 3.20 7.96 0.71
C LEU A 119 4.04 8.98 -0.08
N LEU A 120 5.29 9.23 0.32
CA LEU A 120 6.19 10.15 -0.38
C LEU A 120 6.44 9.73 -1.82
N ILE A 121 6.61 8.43 -2.09
CA ILE A 121 6.73 7.89 -3.45
C ILE A 121 5.45 8.17 -4.26
N ILE A 122 4.28 7.96 -3.66
CA ILE A 122 2.98 8.21 -4.30
C ILE A 122 2.88 9.70 -4.65
N LYS A 123 3.09 10.60 -3.66
CA LYS A 123 3.03 12.06 -3.85
C LYS A 123 4.01 12.55 -4.90
N GLY A 124 5.27 12.09 -4.84
CA GLY A 124 6.31 12.47 -5.80
C GLY A 124 5.96 12.09 -7.23
N SER A 125 5.42 10.88 -7.42
CA SER A 125 5.02 10.39 -8.74
C SER A 125 3.76 11.08 -9.26
N THR A 126 2.77 11.32 -8.40
CA THR A 126 1.56 12.07 -8.73
C THR A 126 1.89 13.52 -9.11
N ALA A 127 2.81 14.17 -8.39
CA ALA A 127 3.29 15.51 -8.72
C ALA A 127 4.00 15.53 -10.08
N ASN A 128 4.81 14.51 -10.38
CA ASN A 128 5.44 14.35 -11.70
C ASN A 128 4.40 14.22 -12.82
N ASP A 129 3.36 13.39 -12.62
CA ASP A 129 2.31 13.15 -13.62
C ASP A 129 1.51 14.42 -13.99
N ILE A 130 1.39 15.38 -13.07
CA ILE A 130 0.74 16.68 -13.31
C ILE A 130 1.70 17.78 -13.76
N GLY A 131 2.98 17.47 -13.96
CA GLY A 131 4.01 18.41 -14.38
C GLY A 131 4.53 19.33 -13.26
N ASN A 132 4.22 19.03 -12.00
CA ASN A 132 4.76 19.76 -10.84
C ASN A 132 6.09 19.13 -10.40
N PHE A 133 7.13 19.34 -11.22
CA PHE A 133 8.43 18.70 -11.03
C PHE A 133 9.19 19.18 -9.79
N THR A 134 8.94 20.41 -9.32
CA THR A 134 9.55 20.93 -8.10
C THR A 134 9.07 20.14 -6.89
N ASP A 135 7.75 20.04 -6.68
CA ASP A 135 7.20 19.27 -5.57
C ASP A 135 7.54 17.79 -5.69
N SER A 136 7.57 17.25 -6.91
CA SER A 136 7.99 15.88 -7.17
C SER A 136 9.40 15.58 -6.61
N LEU A 137 10.38 16.45 -6.93
CA LEU A 137 11.74 16.32 -6.43
C LEU A 137 11.82 16.51 -4.91
N ASP A 138 11.05 17.45 -4.36
CA ASP A 138 11.02 17.69 -2.92
C ASP A 138 10.47 16.47 -2.15
N PHE A 139 9.48 15.76 -2.70
CA PHE A 139 8.99 14.51 -2.09
C PHE A 139 9.99 13.36 -2.19
N TYR A 140 10.72 13.22 -3.30
CA TYR A 140 11.72 12.16 -3.45
C TYR A 140 12.98 12.37 -2.60
N ASN A 141 13.23 13.59 -2.12
CA ASN A 141 14.39 13.94 -1.30
C ASN A 141 14.14 13.86 0.22
N GLN A 142 12.91 13.56 0.64
CA GLN A 142 12.52 13.35 2.04
C GLN A 142 12.67 11.88 2.42
#